data_AF-H9FG52-F1
#
_entry.id   AF-H9FG52-F1
#
_cell.length_a   1.000
_cell.length_b   1.000
_cell.length_c   1.000
_cell.angle_alpha   90.00
_cell.angle_beta   90.00
_cell.angle_gamma   90.00
#
_symmetry.space_group_name_H-M   'P 1'
#
loop_
_entity.id
_entity.type
_entity.pdbx_description
1 polymer ?
#
loop_
_entity_poly.entity_id
_entity_poly.type
_entity_poly.pdbx_seq_one_letter_code
_entity_poly.pdbx_strand_id
1 'polypeptide(L)'
;KLLLGIDILRPAIIKTLFEKLPEYFFENKNSDEINVPRLIVSQLKWLDRVVDGKDLTAKIMQLISIAPENLQHDIITSLPEILGDSQHTDVGKELSDLLIENTSLTVPILDVLSSLRLDPN
;
A
#
# COMPACT_ATOMS: atom_id res chain seq x y z
N LYS A 1 2.44 -12.66 -10.39
CA LYS A 1 3.73 -12.48 -9.68
C LYS A 1 5.01 -12.83 -10.48
N LEU A 2 5.01 -13.77 -11.43
CA LEU A 2 6.24 -14.18 -12.17
C LEU A 2 7.10 -13.01 -12.72
N LEU A 3 6.47 -12.03 -13.38
CA LEU A 3 7.18 -10.88 -13.95
C LEU A 3 7.73 -9.91 -12.90
N LEU A 4 7.09 -9.80 -11.73
CA LEU A 4 7.59 -9.03 -10.59
C LEU A 4 8.80 -9.71 -9.93
N GLY A 5 9.02 -11.01 -10.18
CA GLY A 5 10.23 -11.71 -9.76
C GLY A 5 11.48 -11.32 -10.56
N ILE A 6 11.31 -10.72 -11.75
CA ILE A 6 12.41 -10.36 -12.63
C ILE A 6 12.93 -8.96 -12.28
N ASP A 7 14.12 -8.88 -11.68
CA ASP A 7 14.73 -7.64 -11.17
C ASP A 7 14.74 -6.48 -12.18
N ILE A 8 15.03 -6.76 -13.47
CA ILE A 8 15.08 -5.73 -14.52
C ILE A 8 13.70 -5.20 -14.96
N LEU A 9 12.64 -5.99 -14.78
CA LEU A 9 11.27 -5.61 -15.17
C LEU A 9 10.46 -5.05 -14.00
N ARG A 10 10.79 -5.47 -12.77
CA ARG A 10 10.04 -5.15 -11.55
C ARG A 10 9.77 -3.64 -11.40
N PRO A 11 10.76 -2.72 -11.52
CA PRO A 11 10.50 -1.28 -11.31
C PRO A 11 9.49 -0.71 -12.30
N ALA A 12 9.59 -1.09 -13.58
CA ALA A 12 8.66 -0.64 -14.61
C ALA A 12 7.24 -1.17 -14.36
N ILE A 13 7.11 -2.45 -13.99
CA ILE A 13 5.81 -3.06 -13.71
C ILE A 13 5.16 -2.43 -12.48
N ILE A 14 5.89 -2.29 -11.37
CA ILE A 14 5.39 -1.63 -10.16
C ILE A 14 4.91 -0.22 -10.51
N LYS A 15 5.73 0.56 -11.21
CA LYS A 15 5.37 1.91 -11.65
C LYS A 15 4.05 1.92 -12.44
N THR A 16 3.94 1.08 -13.47
CA THR A 16 2.71 1.00 -14.28
C THR A 16 1.51 0.55 -13.47
N LEU A 17 1.66 -0.41 -12.55
CA LEU A 17 0.58 -0.85 -11.68
C LEU A 17 0.07 0.30 -10.80
N PHE A 18 0.97 1.07 -10.18
CA PHE A 18 0.61 2.25 -9.39
C PHE A 18 -0.03 3.36 -10.22
N GLU A 19 0.47 3.61 -11.44
CA GLU A 19 -0.11 4.61 -12.35
C GLU A 19 -1.53 4.23 -12.80
N LYS A 20 -1.79 2.93 -12.97
CA LYS A 20 -3.09 2.42 -13.40
C LYS A 20 -4.10 2.27 -12.27
N LEU A 21 -3.65 2.04 -11.04
CA LEU A 21 -4.53 1.76 -9.91
C LEU A 21 -5.62 2.85 -9.68
N PRO A 22 -5.32 4.16 -9.73
CA PRO A 22 -6.33 5.21 -9.56
C PRO A 22 -7.45 5.20 -10.60
N GLU A 23 -7.20 4.69 -11.82
CA GLU A 23 -8.23 4.57 -12.87
C GLU A 23 -9.40 3.70 -12.40
N TYR A 24 -9.15 2.78 -11.45
CA TYR A 24 -10.12 1.79 -10.96
C TYR A 24 -10.77 2.14 -9.61
N PHE A 25 -10.43 3.29 -9.01
CA PHE A 25 -10.93 3.65 -7.67
C PHE A 25 -12.45 3.81 -7.59
N PHE A 26 -13.02 4.43 -8.61
CA PHE A 26 -14.43 4.82 -8.64
C PHE A 26 -15.21 4.04 -9.70
N GLU A 27 -14.64 2.97 -10.26
CA GLU A 27 -15.38 2.08 -11.14
C GLU A 27 -16.54 1.45 -10.37
N ASN A 28 -17.76 1.66 -10.90
CA ASN A 28 -19.00 1.24 -10.28
C ASN A 28 -19.09 -0.28 -10.29
N LYS A 29 -18.95 -0.88 -9.11
CA LYS A 29 -19.05 -2.34 -8.94
C LYS A 29 -20.47 -2.78 -9.20
N ASN A 30 -20.70 -3.48 -10.31
CA ASN A 30 -21.76 -4.47 -10.32
C ASN A 30 -21.34 -5.61 -9.36
N SER A 31 -22.28 -6.21 -8.65
CA SER A 31 -22.01 -7.13 -7.53
C SER A 31 -21.16 -8.37 -7.87
N ASP A 32 -20.98 -8.67 -9.15
CA ASP A 32 -20.17 -9.79 -9.66
C ASP A 32 -18.81 -9.37 -10.26
N GLU A 33 -18.45 -8.08 -10.22
CA GLU A 33 -17.19 -7.60 -10.82
C GLU A 33 -15.99 -7.75 -9.89
N ILE A 34 -14.89 -8.19 -10.51
CA ILE A 34 -13.59 -8.36 -9.90
C ILE A 34 -13.10 -7.01 -9.36
N ASN A 35 -12.76 -6.96 -8.07
CA ASN A 35 -12.17 -5.77 -7.46
C ASN A 35 -10.71 -5.60 -7.91
N VAL A 36 -10.52 -4.97 -9.06
CA VAL A 36 -9.22 -4.72 -9.69
C VAL A 36 -8.23 -4.01 -8.74
N PRO A 37 -8.61 -2.94 -8.00
CA PRO A 37 -7.69 -2.30 -7.06
C PRO A 37 -7.12 -3.28 -6.02
N ARG A 38 -7.97 -4.11 -5.40
CA ARG A 38 -7.52 -5.13 -4.44
C ARG A 38 -6.62 -6.17 -5.08
N LEU A 39 -6.89 -6.57 -6.33
CA LEU A 39 -6.01 -7.47 -7.06
C LEU A 39 -4.62 -6.86 -7.31
N ILE A 40 -4.56 -5.59 -7.72
CA ILE A 40 -3.28 -4.90 -7.94
C ILE A 40 -2.49 -4.85 -6.63
N VAL A 41 -3.10 -4.41 -5.53
CA VAL A 41 -2.46 -4.37 -4.19
C VAL A 41 -1.96 -5.77 -3.79
N SER A 42 -2.73 -6.82 -4.06
CA SER A 42 -2.32 -8.21 -3.74
C SER A 42 -1.05 -8.66 -4.49
N GLN A 43 -0.78 -8.10 -5.68
CA GLN A 43 0.43 -8.42 -6.44
C GLN A 43 1.69 -7.83 -5.81
N LEU A 44 1.55 -6.75 -5.03
CA LEU A 44 2.65 -6.05 -4.37
C LEU A 44 3.07 -6.71 -3.05
N LYS A 45 2.21 -7.59 -2.48
CA LYS A 45 2.49 -8.31 -1.24
C LYS A 45 3.61 -9.33 -1.41
N TRP A 46 4.51 -9.42 -0.43
CA TRP A 46 5.58 -10.42 -0.31
C TRP A 46 6.54 -10.42 -1.50
N LEU A 47 6.98 -9.25 -1.94
CA LEU A 47 8.03 -9.16 -2.96
C LEU A 47 9.40 -9.42 -2.32
N ASP A 48 10.11 -10.46 -2.77
CA ASP A 48 11.40 -10.91 -2.21
C ASP A 48 12.48 -9.81 -2.14
N ARG A 49 12.38 -8.79 -3.00
CA ARG A 49 13.32 -7.67 -3.03
C ARG A 49 12.66 -6.38 -3.53
N VAL A 50 12.50 -5.42 -2.63
CA VAL A 50 12.09 -4.06 -2.98
C VAL A 50 13.29 -3.30 -3.50
N VAL A 51 13.24 -2.84 -4.76
CA VAL A 51 14.37 -2.16 -5.43
C VAL A 51 14.58 -0.75 -4.88
N ASP A 52 13.51 -0.07 -4.46
CA ASP A 52 13.54 1.22 -3.78
C ASP A 52 12.39 1.32 -2.77
N GLY A 53 12.67 1.03 -1.50
CA GLY A 53 11.66 1.01 -0.44
C GLY A 53 11.10 2.40 -0.10
N LYS A 54 11.89 3.46 -0.28
CA LYS A 54 11.47 4.82 0.03
C LYS A 54 10.53 5.36 -1.05
N ASP A 55 10.88 5.20 -2.32
CA ASP A 55 9.99 5.57 -3.43
C ASP A 55 8.67 4.78 -3.38
N LEU A 56 8.74 3.48 -3.07
CA LEU A 56 7.54 2.66 -2.90
C LEU A 56 6.65 3.16 -1.75
N THR A 57 7.24 3.48 -0.60
CA THR A 57 6.50 4.00 0.55
C THR A 57 5.80 5.31 0.19
N ALA A 58 6.50 6.27 -0.39
CA ALA A 58 5.94 7.55 -0.80
C ALA A 58 4.79 7.38 -1.80
N LYS A 59 4.94 6.49 -2.79
CA LYS A 59 3.89 6.19 -3.77
C LYS A 59 2.66 5.58 -3.12
N ILE A 60 2.83 4.69 -2.13
CA ILE A 60 1.69 4.09 -1.42
C ILE A 60 0.97 5.14 -0.57
N MET A 61 1.71 6.03 0.11
CA MET A 61 1.09 7.08 0.92
C MET A 61 0.33 8.08 0.05
N GLN A 62 0.89 8.47 -1.09
CA GLN A 62 0.16 9.23 -2.11
C GLN A 62 -1.08 8.48 -2.60
N LEU A 63 -1.01 7.17 -2.80
CA LEU A 63 -2.16 6.39 -3.22
C LEU A 63 -3.27 6.35 -2.16
N ILE A 64 -2.90 6.20 -0.88
CA ILE A 64 -3.84 6.23 0.24
C ILE A 64 -4.56 7.58 0.29
N SER A 65 -3.88 8.70 0.09
CA SER A 65 -4.51 10.04 0.19
C SER A 65 -5.58 10.31 -0.87
N ILE A 66 -5.51 9.64 -2.03
CA ILE A 66 -6.48 9.79 -3.13
C ILE A 66 -7.47 8.62 -3.26
N ALA A 67 -7.28 7.53 -2.52
CA ALA A 67 -8.13 6.35 -2.58
C ALA A 67 -9.47 6.58 -1.85
N PRO A 68 -10.56 5.93 -2.28
CA PRO A 68 -11.79 5.89 -1.51
C PRO A 68 -11.59 5.12 -0.20
N GLU A 69 -12.35 5.48 0.84
CA GLU A 69 -12.16 5.00 2.21
C GLU A 69 -12.08 3.48 2.35
N ASN A 70 -12.94 2.75 1.64
CA ASN A 70 -12.94 1.29 1.64
C ASN A 70 -11.60 0.71 1.15
N LEU A 71 -10.97 1.38 0.17
CA LEU A 71 -9.69 0.96 -0.38
C LEU A 71 -8.52 1.48 0.45
N GLN A 72 -8.63 2.66 1.07
CA GLN A 72 -7.66 3.14 2.06
C GLN A 72 -7.45 2.08 3.15
N HIS A 73 -8.56 1.57 3.71
CA HIS A 73 -8.51 0.51 4.71
C HIS A 73 -7.76 -0.75 4.21
N ASP A 74 -8.08 -1.21 3.00
CA ASP A 74 -7.45 -2.40 2.40
C ASP A 74 -5.95 -2.21 2.13
N ILE A 75 -5.55 -1.03 1.66
CA ILE A 75 -4.15 -0.69 1.38
C ILE A 75 -3.37 -0.60 2.69
N ILE A 76 -3.89 0.13 3.68
CA ILE A 76 -3.24 0.33 4.98
C ILE A 76 -2.97 -1.02 5.64
N THR A 77 -3.99 -1.87 5.80
CA THR A 77 -3.86 -3.21 6.39
C THR A 77 -2.91 -4.15 5.63
N SER A 78 -2.62 -3.84 4.36
CA SER A 78 -1.68 -4.59 3.53
C SER A 78 -0.23 -4.07 3.61
N LEU A 79 0.03 -2.93 4.24
CA LEU A 79 1.36 -2.30 4.31
C LEU A 79 2.46 -3.22 4.85
N PRO A 80 2.25 -3.97 5.96
CA PRO A 80 3.28 -4.87 6.51
C PRO A 80 3.69 -5.99 5.54
N GLU A 81 2.80 -6.35 4.61
CA GLU A 81 3.08 -7.38 3.60
C GLU A 81 3.75 -6.80 2.35
N ILE A 82 3.64 -5.48 2.12
CA ILE A 82 4.15 -4.80 0.91
C ILE A 82 5.54 -4.21 1.17
N LEU A 83 5.75 -3.68 2.38
CA LEU A 83 6.98 -2.97 2.76
C LEU A 83 7.89 -3.86 3.59
N GLY A 84 9.20 -3.67 3.44
CA GLY A 84 10.18 -4.39 4.23
C GLY A 84 10.44 -3.69 5.58
N ASP A 85 11.03 -4.44 6.51
CA ASP A 85 11.39 -3.94 7.86
C ASP A 85 12.14 -2.60 7.85
N SER A 86 12.97 -2.36 6.83
CA SER A 86 13.75 -1.13 6.71
C SER A 86 12.93 0.14 6.41
N GLN A 87 11.64 0.01 6.11
CA GLN A 87 10.71 1.13 5.88
C GLN A 87 9.78 1.38 7.06
N HIS A 88 9.74 0.49 8.07
CA HIS A 88 8.71 0.53 9.11
C HIS A 88 8.69 1.83 9.92
N THR A 89 9.86 2.40 10.23
CA THR A 89 9.95 3.68 10.95
C THR A 89 9.36 4.85 10.16
N ASP A 90 9.69 4.95 8.86
CA ASP A 90 9.18 6.00 7.98
C ASP A 90 7.65 5.88 7.82
N VAL A 91 7.16 4.66 7.59
CA VAL A 91 5.73 4.35 7.48
C VAL A 91 4.98 4.63 8.77
N GLY A 92 5.53 4.26 9.92
CA GLY A 92 4.91 4.49 11.22
C GLY A 92 4.68 5.97 11.49
N LYS A 93 5.61 6.82 11.06
CA LYS A 93 5.46 8.27 11.15
C LYS A 93 4.32 8.78 10.24
N GLU A 94 4.31 8.41 8.96
CA GLU A 94 3.26 8.86 8.04
C GLU A 94 1.86 8.37 8.45
N LEU A 95 1.74 7.14 8.95
CA LEU A 95 0.48 6.64 9.48
C LEU A 95 0.03 7.38 10.75
N SER A 96 0.98 7.80 11.59
CA SER A 96 0.67 8.61 12.78
C SER A 96 0.17 10.00 12.40
N ASP A 97 0.79 10.63 11.40
CA ASP A 97 0.34 11.92 10.87
C ASP A 97 -1.06 11.78 10.23
N LEU A 98 -1.29 10.71 9.44
CA LEU A 98 -2.59 10.41 8.83
C LEU A 98 -3.70 10.17 9.87
N LEU A 99 -3.37 9.57 11.02
CA LEU A 99 -4.32 9.34 12.11
C LEU A 99 -4.84 10.64 12.71
N ILE A 100 -4.00 11.67 12.77
CA ILE A 100 -4.38 13.01 13.26
C ILE A 100 -5.33 13.69 12.26
N GLU A 101 -5.12 13.48 10.97
CA GLU A 101 -5.93 14.09 9.91
C GLU A 101 -7.26 13.37 9.66
N ASN A 102 -7.30 12.04 9.77
CA ASN A 102 -8.48 11.24 9.45
C ASN A 102 -8.79 10.18 10.52
N THR A 103 -9.78 10.48 11.36
CA THR A 103 -10.23 9.59 12.43
C THR A 103 -10.98 8.35 11.93
N SER A 104 -11.47 8.32 10.69
CA SER A 104 -12.17 7.14 10.16
C SER A 104 -11.21 5.97 9.89
N LEU A 105 -9.92 6.26 9.70
CA LEU A 105 -8.85 5.28 9.50
C LEU A 105 -8.19 4.82 10.81
N THR A 106 -8.73 5.20 11.97
CA THR A 106 -8.13 4.88 13.27
C THR A 106 -7.88 3.40 13.47
N VAL A 107 -8.88 2.56 13.20
CA VAL A 107 -8.78 1.11 13.40
C VAL A 107 -7.70 0.47 12.53
N PRO A 108 -7.71 0.61 11.19
CA PRO A 108 -6.69 0.00 10.35
C PRO A 108 -5.28 0.56 10.62
N ILE A 109 -5.16 1.84 10.97
CA ILE A 109 -3.85 2.43 11.31
C ILE A 109 -3.28 1.81 12.59
N LEU A 110 -4.07 1.72 13.66
CA LEU A 110 -3.59 1.15 14.93
C LEU A 110 -3.24 -0.34 14.78
N ASP A 111 -4.02 -1.09 14.01
CA ASP A 111 -3.72 -2.50 13.70
C ASP A 111 -2.36 -2.64 13.02
N VAL A 112 -2.10 -1.82 12.00
CA VAL A 112 -0.82 -1.83 11.28
C VAL A 112 0.32 -1.39 12.19
N LEU A 113 0.19 -0.28 12.93
CA LEU A 113 1.23 0.19 13.84
C LEU A 113 1.60 -0.89 14.88
N SER A 114 0.64 -1.70 15.32
CA SER A 114 0.90 -2.82 16.23
C SER A 114 1.68 -3.98 15.59
N SER A 115 1.60 -4.11 14.26
CA SER A 115 2.30 -5.14 13.47
C SER A 115 3.68 -4.71 12.97
N LEU A 116 3.94 -3.40 12.88
CA LEU A 116 5.21 -2.86 12.42
C LEU A 116 6.30 -2.98 13.50
N ARG A 117 7.53 -3.24 13.07
CA ARG A 117 8.72 -3.15 13.92
C ARG A 117 9.12 -1.68 14.07
N LEU A 118 8.52 -1.01 15.04
CA LEU A 118 8.84 0.37 15.37
C LEU A 118 9.92 0.41 16.45
N ASP A 119 10.87 1.32 16.31
CA ASP A 119 11.86 1.55 17.36
C ASP A 119 11.14 2.12 18.61
N PRO A 120 11.36 1.54 19.80
CA PRO A 120 10.91 2.15 21.04
C PRO A 120 11.78 3.39 21.27
N ASN A 121 11.22 4.57 20.96
CA ASN A 121 11.85 5.87 21.27
C ASN A 121 12.34 5.93 22.72
#